data_AF-A0A8S3CRB8-F1
#
_entry.id   AF-A0A8S3CRB8-F1
#
_cell.length_a   1.000
_cell.length_b   1.000
_cell.length_c   1.000
_cell.angle_alpha   90.00
_cell.angle_beta   90.00
_cell.angle_gamma   90.00
#
_symmetry.space_group_name_H-M   'P 1'
#
loop_
_entity.id
_entity.type
_entity.pdbx_description
1 polymer ?
#
loop_
_entity_poly.entity_id
_entity_poly.type
_entity_poly.pdbx_seq_one_letter_code
_entity_poly.pdbx_strand_id
1 'polypeptide(L)'
;LVYLMYRTFNQISIHKPVTSRPANFERYIICKGLREDFRDFVRAYMYEINVLQNKCNANSEDNDVQSIVPMHIVKGNENFYEYIRDSNNHLGEHQIRNLRKIHAFVSNATLRDNRQNEVRLKCLQLW
;
A
#
# COMPACT_ATOMS: atom_id res chain seq x y z
N LEU A 1 -0.83 -8.72 -6.67
CA LEU A 1 0.56 -8.31 -6.37
C LEU A 1 0.95 -8.59 -4.91
N VAL A 2 0.33 -7.92 -3.92
CA VAL A 2 0.70 -8.06 -2.50
C VAL A 2 0.63 -9.52 -2.00
N TYR A 3 -0.35 -10.30 -2.46
CA TYR A 3 -0.40 -11.74 -2.13
C TYR A 3 0.83 -12.51 -2.63
N LEU A 4 1.34 -12.20 -3.82
CA LEU A 4 2.58 -12.83 -4.31
C LEU A 4 3.77 -12.44 -3.43
N MET A 5 3.84 -11.18 -2.97
CA MET A 5 4.87 -10.76 -2.01
C MET A 5 4.74 -11.52 -0.68
N TYR A 6 3.52 -11.70 -0.16
CA TYR A 6 3.26 -12.52 1.02
C TYR A 6 3.71 -13.98 0.85
N ARG A 7 3.58 -14.55 -0.36
CA ARG A 7 4.05 -15.91 -0.64
C ARG A 7 5.57 -16.01 -0.77
N THR A 8 6.22 -14.94 -1.20
CA THR A 8 7.65 -14.89 -1.50
C THR A 8 8.52 -14.49 -0.30
N PHE A 9 7.96 -13.84 0.72
CA PHE A 9 8.68 -13.40 1.91
C PHE A 9 8.12 -14.06 3.18
N ASN A 10 8.97 -14.21 4.20
CA ASN A 10 8.56 -14.78 5.49
C ASN A 10 7.56 -13.87 6.22
N GLN A 11 7.71 -12.56 6.06
CA GLN A 11 6.82 -11.57 6.67
C GLN A 11 6.60 -10.41 5.71
N ILE A 12 5.38 -9.88 5.70
CA ILE A 12 5.06 -8.61 5.07
C ILE A 12 4.28 -7.70 6.01
N SER A 13 4.34 -6.40 5.77
CA SER A 13 3.43 -5.43 6.40
C SER A 13 3.09 -4.29 5.44
N ILE A 14 1.90 -3.72 5.57
CA ILE A 14 1.51 -2.46 4.94
C ILE A 14 1.66 -1.33 5.97
N HIS A 15 2.47 -0.33 5.63
CA HIS A 15 2.81 0.76 6.55
C HIS A 15 2.75 2.12 5.86
N LYS A 16 2.13 3.10 6.51
CA LYS A 16 2.18 4.51 6.10
C LYS A 16 2.96 5.28 7.19
N PRO A 17 4.22 5.66 6.94
CA PRO A 17 5.00 6.39 7.93
C PRO A 17 4.45 7.81 8.10
N VAL A 18 4.70 8.42 9.26
CA VAL A 18 4.23 9.78 9.59
C VAL A 18 4.84 10.87 8.68
N THR A 19 5.93 10.57 8.00
CA THR A 19 6.55 11.43 6.98
C THR A 19 5.79 11.43 5.65
N SER A 20 4.95 10.43 5.40
CA SER A 20 4.04 10.41 4.26
C SER A 20 2.81 11.28 4.56
N ARG A 21 2.43 12.17 3.63
CA ARG A 21 1.33 13.12 3.86
C ARG A 21 0.03 12.37 4.21
N PRO A 22 -0.67 12.75 5.30
CA PRO A 22 -1.72 11.89 5.87
C PRO A 22 -3.03 11.87 5.07
N ALA A 23 -3.23 12.81 4.14
CA ALA A 23 -4.42 12.89 3.29
C ALA A 23 -4.27 12.20 1.92
N ASN A 24 -3.07 11.74 1.55
CA ASN A 24 -2.86 11.00 0.31
C ASN A 24 -2.97 9.47 0.52
N PHE A 25 -3.01 8.72 -0.58
CA PHE A 25 -3.13 7.26 -0.57
C PHE A 25 -1.79 6.52 -0.46
N GLU A 26 -0.67 7.24 -0.41
CA GLU A 26 0.68 6.65 -0.39
C GLU A 26 0.85 5.79 0.86
N ARG A 27 1.39 4.59 0.65
CA ARG A 27 1.74 3.62 1.68
C ARG A 27 2.84 2.72 1.14
N TYR A 28 3.53 2.03 2.03
CA TYR A 28 4.64 1.16 1.71
C TYR A 28 4.29 -0.27 2.07
N ILE A 29 4.69 -1.21 1.21
CA ILE A 29 4.82 -2.61 1.60
C ILE A 29 6.25 -2.83 2.11
N ILE A 30 6.38 -3.46 3.27
CA ILE A 30 7.65 -3.87 3.85
C ILE A 30 7.69 -5.38 3.76
N CYS A 31 8.75 -5.93 3.18
CA CYS A 31 8.94 -7.37 2.99
C CYS A 31 10.22 -7.80 3.71
N LYS A 32 10.14 -8.86 4.52
CA LYS A 32 11.29 -9.34 5.33
C LYS A 32 11.50 -10.84 5.13
N GLY A 33 12.75 -11.22 4.91
CA GLY A 33 13.19 -12.61 4.74
C GLY A 33 12.69 -13.20 3.43
N LEU A 34 13.36 -12.90 2.32
CA LEU A 34 13.08 -13.51 1.02
C LEU A 34 13.25 -15.03 1.10
N ARG A 35 12.27 -15.77 0.57
CA ARG A 35 12.30 -17.23 0.57
C ARG A 35 12.93 -17.78 -0.69
N GLU A 36 13.75 -18.82 -0.56
CA GLU A 36 14.40 -19.46 -1.72
C GLU A 36 13.43 -20.32 -2.54
N ASP A 37 12.44 -20.95 -1.88
CA ASP A 37 11.59 -22.00 -2.45
C ASP A 37 10.57 -21.53 -3.50
N PHE A 38 10.36 -20.22 -3.66
CA PHE A 38 9.38 -19.67 -4.61
C PHE A 38 9.82 -18.40 -5.35
N ARG A 39 10.96 -17.80 -5.01
CA ARG A 39 11.37 -16.49 -5.55
C ARG A 39 11.52 -16.51 -7.07
N ASP A 40 12.10 -17.57 -7.63
CA ASP A 40 12.45 -17.62 -9.05
C ASP A 40 11.19 -17.80 -9.91
N PHE A 41 10.24 -18.64 -9.46
CA PHE A 41 8.94 -18.80 -10.11
C PHE A 41 8.12 -17.50 -10.09
N VAL A 42 8.04 -16.83 -8.93
CA VAL A 42 7.31 -15.56 -8.82
C VAL A 42 7.99 -14.47 -9.65
N ARG A 43 9.32 -14.42 -9.68
CA ARG A 43 10.08 -13.50 -10.55
C ARG A 43 9.76 -13.73 -12.02
N ALA A 44 9.83 -14.97 -12.49
CA ALA A 44 9.54 -15.31 -13.89
C ALA A 44 8.08 -14.98 -14.24
N TYR A 45 7.13 -15.34 -13.38
CA TYR A 45 5.72 -15.02 -13.56
C TYR A 45 5.47 -13.51 -13.65
N MET A 46 6.07 -12.72 -12.75
CA MET A 46 5.97 -11.27 -12.75
C MET A 46 6.58 -10.64 -14.02
N TYR A 47 7.66 -11.22 -14.55
CA TYR A 47 8.24 -10.81 -15.82
C TYR A 47 7.26 -11.02 -16.98
N GLU A 48 6.66 -12.22 -17.08
CA GLU A 48 5.68 -12.54 -18.12
C GLU A 48 4.43 -11.65 -18.05
N ILE A 49 3.92 -11.37 -16.85
CA ILE A 49 2.81 -10.42 -16.66
C ILE A 49 3.16 -9.03 -17.18
N ASN A 50 4.39 -8.55 -16.95
CA ASN A 50 4.82 -7.25 -17.45
C ASN A 50 4.92 -7.23 -18.99
N VAL A 51 5.43 -8.32 -19.59
CA VAL A 51 5.44 -8.49 -21.05
C VAL A 51 4.01 -8.49 -21.61
N LEU A 52 3.10 -9.21 -20.97
CA LEU A 52 1.68 -9.26 -21.36
C LEU A 52 1.03 -7.88 -21.26
N GLN A 53 1.25 -7.15 -20.16
CA GLN A 53 0.75 -5.79 -19.97
C GLN A 53 1.19 -4.86 -21.09
N ASN A 54 2.47 -4.90 -21.47
CA ASN A 54 2.99 -4.08 -22.56
C ASN A 54 2.32 -4.40 -23.90
N LYS A 55 2.02 -5.67 -24.17
CA LYS A 55 1.28 -6.09 -25.37
C LYS A 55 -0.18 -5.61 -25.35
N CYS A 56 -0.83 -5.71 -24.19
CA CYS A 56 -2.19 -5.21 -23.98
C CYS A 56 -2.27 -3.70 -24.29
N ASN A 57 -1.40 -2.91 -23.66
CA ASN A 57 -1.33 -1.45 -23.84
C ASN A 57 -1.04 -1.03 -25.29
N ALA A 58 -0.25 -1.81 -26.03
CA ALA A 58 0.09 -1.50 -27.43
C ALA A 58 -1.10 -1.70 -28.39
N ASN A 59 -2.08 -2.53 -28.02
CA ASN A 59 -3.16 -2.94 -28.90
C ASN A 59 -4.47 -2.16 -28.67
N SER A 60 -4.74 -1.71 -27.44
CA SER A 60 -5.93 -0.94 -27.08
C SER A 60 -5.81 -0.40 -25.65
N GLU A 61 -6.42 0.76 -25.37
CA GLU A 61 -6.55 1.29 -24.00
C GLU A 61 -7.50 0.45 -23.12
N ASP A 62 -8.42 -0.30 -23.73
CA ASP A 62 -9.45 -1.08 -23.00
C ASP A 62 -9.00 -2.52 -22.67
N ASN A 63 -7.85 -2.95 -23.20
CA ASN A 63 -7.31 -4.28 -22.95
C ASN A 63 -6.22 -4.20 -21.87
N ASP A 64 -6.43 -4.86 -20.73
CA ASP A 64 -5.56 -4.73 -19.55
C ASP A 64 -5.56 -6.01 -18.69
N VAL A 65 -4.47 -6.26 -17.96
CA VAL A 65 -4.33 -7.42 -17.07
C VAL A 65 -5.06 -7.16 -15.75
N GLN A 66 -6.34 -7.49 -15.73
CA GLN A 66 -7.23 -7.23 -14.57
C GLN A 66 -6.91 -8.06 -13.31
N SER A 67 -6.26 -9.22 -13.45
CA SER A 67 -5.98 -10.10 -12.33
C SER A 67 -4.77 -10.99 -12.58
N ILE A 68 -3.91 -11.10 -11.57
CA ILE A 68 -2.71 -11.98 -11.58
C ILE A 68 -2.74 -13.04 -10.48
N VAL A 69 -3.78 -13.03 -9.63
CA VAL A 69 -4.08 -14.08 -8.66
C VAL A 69 -5.60 -14.18 -8.58
N PRO A 70 -6.20 -15.37 -8.80
CA PRO A 70 -7.63 -15.53 -8.72
C PRO A 70 -8.17 -15.12 -7.33
N MET A 71 -9.29 -14.39 -7.30
CA MET A 71 -9.85 -13.86 -6.06
C MET A 71 -10.19 -14.95 -5.03
N HIS A 72 -10.64 -16.13 -5.48
CA HIS A 72 -10.93 -17.25 -4.57
C HIS A 72 -9.67 -17.79 -3.86
N ILE A 73 -8.49 -17.72 -4.49
CA ILE A 73 -7.22 -18.09 -3.86
C ILE A 73 -6.83 -17.07 -2.78
N VAL A 74 -7.02 -15.78 -3.06
CA VAL A 74 -6.73 -14.71 -2.09
C VAL A 74 -7.67 -14.80 -0.89
N LYS A 75 -8.99 -14.92 -1.14
CA LYS A 75 -10.00 -15.05 -0.09
C LYS A 75 -9.91 -16.37 0.69
N GLY A 76 -9.43 -17.44 0.06
CA GLY A 76 -9.20 -18.72 0.74
C GLY A 76 -8.08 -18.69 1.78
N ASN A 77 -7.24 -17.65 1.78
CA ASN A 77 -6.32 -17.38 2.89
C ASN A 77 -6.91 -16.27 3.77
N GLU A 78 -7.72 -16.67 4.76
CA GLU A 78 -8.45 -15.76 5.64
C GLU A 78 -7.52 -14.78 6.35
N ASN A 79 -6.45 -15.27 6.98
CA ASN A 79 -5.48 -14.42 7.69
C ASN A 79 -4.91 -13.29 6.81
N PHE A 80 -4.50 -13.61 5.58
CA PHE A 80 -4.01 -12.61 4.64
C PHE A 80 -5.12 -11.64 4.22
N TYR A 81 -6.29 -12.19 3.87
CA TYR A 81 -7.41 -11.40 3.38
C TYR A 81 -7.91 -10.39 4.42
N GLU A 82 -8.09 -10.84 5.65
CA GLU A 82 -8.50 -10.01 6.78
C GLU A 82 -7.47 -8.93 7.09
N TYR A 83 -6.18 -9.28 7.12
CA TYR A 83 -5.11 -8.30 7.32
C TYR A 83 -5.16 -7.16 6.27
N ILE A 84 -5.34 -7.49 4.99
CA ILE A 84 -5.42 -6.49 3.93
C ILE A 84 -6.70 -5.66 4.03
N ARG A 85 -7.84 -6.31 4.31
CA ARG A 85 -9.13 -5.63 4.52
C ARG A 85 -9.02 -4.60 5.64
N ASP A 86 -8.50 -5.02 6.79
CA ASP A 86 -8.44 -4.20 7.99
C ASP A 86 -7.40 -3.08 7.83
N SER A 87 -6.26 -3.36 7.18
CA SER A 87 -5.28 -2.33 6.80
C SER A 87 -5.88 -1.28 5.87
N ASN A 88 -6.65 -1.68 4.86
CA ASN A 88 -7.33 -0.76 3.95
C ASN A 88 -8.36 0.12 4.69
N ASN A 89 -9.18 -0.49 5.55
CA ASN A 89 -10.20 0.23 6.31
C ASN A 89 -9.55 1.25 7.25
N HIS A 90 -8.54 0.82 8.02
CA HIS A 90 -7.84 1.69 8.95
C HIS A 90 -7.18 2.90 8.27
N LEU A 91 -6.48 2.66 7.15
CA LEU A 91 -5.85 3.74 6.37
C LEU A 91 -6.90 4.66 5.73
N GLY A 92 -8.00 4.11 5.22
CA GLY A 92 -9.10 4.88 4.63
C GLY A 92 -9.75 5.81 5.65
N GLU A 93 -10.06 5.32 6.85
CA GLU A 93 -10.58 6.15 7.93
C GLU A 93 -9.62 7.28 8.33
N HIS A 94 -8.33 6.97 8.44
CA HIS A 94 -7.31 7.97 8.74
C HIS A 94 -7.25 9.05 7.66
N GLN A 95 -7.33 8.66 6.40
CA GLN A 95 -7.31 9.59 5.27
C GLN A 95 -8.55 10.49 5.25
N ILE A 96 -9.75 9.94 5.46
CA ILE A 96 -11.00 10.71 5.53
C ILE A 96 -10.90 11.80 6.60
N ARG A 97 -10.39 11.47 7.79
CA ARG A 97 -10.19 12.45 8.87
C ARG A 97 -9.25 13.58 8.45
N ASN A 98 -8.14 13.25 7.77
CA ASN A 98 -7.17 14.25 7.35
C ASN A 98 -7.64 15.11 6.18
N LEU A 99 -8.41 14.55 5.24
CA LEU A 99 -9.07 15.32 4.18
C LEU A 99 -10.06 16.34 4.76
N ARG A 100 -10.88 15.91 5.74
CA ARG A 100 -11.78 16.82 6.47
C ARG A 100 -11.01 17.90 7.23
N LYS A 101 -9.86 17.56 7.84
CA LYS A 101 -8.98 18.54 8.49
C LYS A 101 -8.47 19.57 7.49
N ILE A 102 -7.99 19.15 6.31
CA ILE A 102 -7.55 20.08 5.26
C ILE A 102 -8.70 21.00 4.85
N HIS A 103 -9.88 20.45 4.57
CA HIS A 103 -11.06 21.25 4.23
C HIS A 103 -11.37 22.30 5.29
N ALA A 104 -11.38 21.92 6.58
CA ALA A 104 -11.62 22.86 7.68
C ALA A 104 -10.56 23.98 7.74
N PHE A 105 -9.29 23.67 7.51
CA PHE A 105 -8.19 24.66 7.51
C PHE A 105 -8.24 25.60 6.31
N VAL A 106 -8.75 25.13 5.17
CA VAL A 106 -9.03 25.98 4.00
C VAL A 106 -10.21 26.90 4.28
N SER A 107 -11.29 26.39 4.90
CA SER A 107 -12.47 27.19 5.24
C SER A 107 -12.22 28.20 6.37
N ASN A 108 -11.28 27.92 7.28
CA ASN A 108 -10.94 28.80 8.38
C ASN A 108 -9.40 28.94 8.52
N ALA A 109 -8.88 30.02 7.94
CA ALA A 109 -7.46 30.34 7.94
C ALA A 109 -6.87 30.71 9.32
N THR A 110 -7.67 30.77 10.39
CA THR A 110 -7.18 30.98 11.77
C THR A 110 -6.76 29.69 12.46
N LEU A 111 -7.17 28.52 11.94
CA LEU A 111 -6.82 27.23 12.53
C LEU A 111 -5.32 26.94 12.42
N ARG A 112 -4.72 26.47 13.51
CA ARG A 112 -3.28 26.14 13.59
C ARG A 112 -3.06 24.80 14.28
N ASP A 113 -2.01 24.12 13.87
CA ASP A 113 -1.51 22.92 14.55
C ASP A 113 -0.28 23.29 15.40
N ASN A 114 -0.52 23.61 16.67
CA ASN A 114 0.49 24.21 17.53
C ASN A 114 1.60 23.23 17.97
N ARG A 115 1.49 21.94 17.63
CA ARG A 115 2.43 20.88 18.06
C ARG A 115 3.46 20.51 17.01
N GLN A 116 3.43 21.14 15.83
CA GLN A 116 4.31 20.78 14.71
C GLN A 116 5.80 20.82 15.07
N ASN A 117 6.27 21.87 15.76
CA ASN A 117 7.68 21.97 16.15
C ASN A 117 8.07 20.92 17.19
N GLU A 118 7.21 20.65 18.17
CA GLU A 118 7.43 19.62 19.18
C GLU A 118 7.54 18.22 18.53
N VAL A 119 6.59 17.88 17.66
CA VAL A 119 6.57 16.60 16.94
C VAL A 119 7.82 16.45 16.07
N ARG A 120 8.21 17.50 15.33
CA ARG A 120 9.43 17.49 14.51
C ARG A 120 10.67 17.16 15.34
N LEU A 121 10.86 17.84 16.47
CA LEU A 121 12.01 17.62 17.35
C LEU A 121 12.03 16.20 17.92
N LYS A 122 10.88 15.69 18.37
CA LYS A 122 10.76 14.32 18.89
C LYS A 122 11.05 13.25 17.83
N CYS A 123 10.59 13.45 16.59
CA CYS A 123 10.91 12.52 15.50
C CYS A 123 12.41 12.51 15.19
N LEU A 124 13.06 13.69 15.12
CA LEU A 124 14.50 13.78 14.87
C LEU A 124 15.36 13.19 15.99
N GLN A 125 14.86 13.19 17.23
CA GLN A 125 15.56 12.58 18.36
C GLN A 125 15.40 11.04 18.37
N LEU A 126 14.29 10.51 17.87
CA LEU A 126 13.97 9.09 17.91
C LEU A 126 14.65 8.29 16.79
N TRP A 127 14.83 8.89 15.61
CA TRP A 127 15.46 8.26 14.44
C TRP A 127 16.96 8.45 14.43
#